data_AF-A0A7Y5RXG0-F1
#
_entry.id   AF-A0A7Y5RXG0-F1
#
_cell.length_a   1.000
_cell.length_b   1.000
_cell.length_c   1.000
_cell.angle_alpha   90.00
_cell.angle_beta   90.00
_cell.angle_gamma   90.00
#
_symmetry.space_group_name_H-M   'P 1'
#
loop_
_entity.id
_entity.type
_entity.pdbx_description
1 polymer ?
#
loop_
_entity_poly.entity_id
_entity_poly.type
_entity_poly.pdbx_seq_one_letter_code
_entity_poly.pdbx_strand_id
1 'polypeptide(L)'
;MNLLTTPRNDMCYCPGCSHGMVLERLAAAIGATGRRPEQVCLVSDIGCIGTADRYFECHTFHGLHGRSITYAEGIKRVRPEMTVVVLIGDGGCGIGTAHLVHAARRRAGIKVIVCNNFNFGMTGGQHSPTTPPAGHTSTTPDGAADYPFDICETVRVNGADFVARGSALDPSIGTLIGAALNAPGFALIDVWELCTAYYVPSNKLTPPRLVELSQRLNMPFGVLFDRTCGPKSLRAAEAAPAATPSHLPHDQAPPAESQAATADVVLSWPERTEICVAGSAGQHIRSAAGTIGKLAG
;
A
#
# COMPACT_ATOMS: atom_id res chain seq x y z
N MET A 1 19.35 -8.57 -12.81
CA MET A 1 18.51 -7.63 -13.58
C MET A 1 18.15 -6.48 -12.65
N ASN A 2 18.36 -5.23 -13.05
CA ASN A 2 17.93 -4.07 -12.27
C ASN A 2 16.53 -3.67 -12.73
N LEU A 3 15.54 -3.73 -11.85
CA LEU A 3 14.17 -3.30 -12.15
C LEU A 3 13.96 -1.81 -11.94
N LEU A 4 14.89 -1.10 -11.29
CA LEU A 4 14.75 0.33 -11.06
C LEU A 4 15.20 1.14 -12.28
N THR A 5 14.34 2.04 -12.72
CA THR A 5 14.60 2.98 -13.82
C THR A 5 15.22 4.29 -13.33
N THR A 6 15.20 4.54 -12.02
CA THR A 6 15.65 5.79 -11.40
C THR A 6 16.53 5.45 -10.18
N PRO A 7 17.73 6.04 -10.05
CA PRO A 7 18.55 5.86 -8.87
C PRO A 7 17.88 6.51 -7.66
N ARG A 8 18.12 5.98 -6.46
CA ARG A 8 17.44 6.43 -5.23
C ARG A 8 17.51 7.94 -4.98
N ASN A 9 18.65 8.56 -5.28
CA ASN A 9 18.85 9.99 -5.03
C ASN A 9 18.00 10.88 -5.95
N ASP A 10 17.48 10.33 -7.05
CA ASP A 10 16.66 11.06 -8.04
C ASP A 10 15.16 10.76 -7.87
N MET A 11 14.78 9.92 -6.89
CA MET A 11 13.38 9.67 -6.56
C MET A 11 12.77 10.88 -5.84
N CYS A 12 11.47 11.10 -6.02
CA CYS A 12 10.74 12.28 -5.51
C CYS A 12 10.39 12.16 -4.01
N TYR A 13 11.31 11.64 -3.21
CA TYR A 13 11.18 11.52 -1.77
C TYR A 13 12.02 12.59 -1.05
N CYS A 14 11.61 12.95 0.17
CA CYS A 14 12.36 13.91 0.97
C CYS A 14 13.78 13.39 1.26
N PRO A 15 14.79 14.27 1.39
CA PRO A 15 16.12 13.86 1.82
C PRO A 15 16.08 13.05 3.12
N GLY A 16 16.75 11.89 3.12
CA GLY A 16 16.79 10.97 4.27
C GLY A 16 15.53 10.11 4.46
N CYS A 17 14.51 10.25 3.61
CA CYS A 17 13.34 9.38 3.62
C CYS A 17 13.70 7.93 3.26
N SER A 18 13.17 6.96 4.00
CA SER A 18 13.54 5.54 3.84
C SER A 18 12.83 4.83 2.68
N HIS A 19 11.80 5.42 2.07
CA HIS A 19 11.03 4.82 0.96
C HIS A 19 11.92 4.32 -0.17
N GLY A 20 12.88 5.13 -0.61
CA GLY A 20 13.81 4.75 -1.68
C GLY A 20 14.67 3.53 -1.32
N MET A 21 15.00 3.33 -0.04
CA MET A 21 15.72 2.13 0.42
C MET A 21 14.83 0.89 0.28
N VAL A 22 13.55 0.98 0.61
CA VAL A 22 12.60 -0.12 0.44
C VAL A 22 12.47 -0.49 -1.04
N LEU A 23 12.40 0.48 -1.95
CA LEU A 23 12.33 0.23 -3.39
C LEU A 23 13.61 -0.43 -3.93
N GLU A 24 14.80 0.01 -3.51
CA GLU A 24 16.08 -0.64 -3.85
C GLU A 24 16.09 -2.11 -3.42
N ARG A 25 15.67 -2.39 -2.18
CA ARG A 25 15.66 -3.74 -1.62
C ARG A 25 14.61 -4.62 -2.26
N LEU A 26 13.45 -4.08 -2.60
CA LEU A 26 12.42 -4.78 -3.36
C LEU A 26 12.90 -5.14 -4.77
N ALA A 27 13.48 -4.20 -5.51
CA ALA A 27 13.99 -4.44 -6.84
C ALA A 27 15.08 -5.53 -6.85
N ALA A 28 16.00 -5.48 -5.88
CA ALA A 28 17.02 -6.51 -5.71
C ALA A 28 16.40 -7.87 -5.36
N ALA A 29 15.42 -7.91 -4.46
CA ALA A 29 14.74 -9.15 -4.06
C ALA A 29 13.97 -9.77 -5.23
N ILE A 30 13.23 -8.98 -6.02
CA ILE A 30 12.55 -9.47 -7.22
C ILE A 30 13.59 -9.97 -8.24
N GLY A 31 14.67 -9.22 -8.48
CA GLY A 31 15.75 -9.65 -9.38
C GLY A 31 16.38 -10.99 -8.99
N ALA A 32 16.50 -11.27 -7.69
CA ALA A 32 17.00 -12.54 -7.18
C ALA A 32 16.04 -13.73 -7.40
N THR A 33 14.74 -13.49 -7.58
CA THR A 33 13.77 -14.56 -7.90
C THR A 33 13.89 -15.09 -9.34
N GLY A 34 14.66 -14.42 -10.20
CA GLY A 34 14.78 -14.77 -11.63
C GLY A 34 13.52 -14.47 -12.46
N ARG A 35 12.53 -13.78 -11.89
CA ARG A 35 11.31 -13.37 -12.60
C ARG A 35 11.60 -12.28 -13.60
N ARG A 36 11.03 -12.41 -14.80
CA ARG A 36 11.12 -11.40 -15.85
C ARG A 36 10.16 -10.23 -15.55
N PRO A 37 10.44 -9.01 -16.02
CA PRO A 37 9.62 -7.82 -15.77
C PRO A 37 8.12 -8.01 -16.02
N GLU A 38 7.77 -8.67 -17.12
CA GLU A 38 6.39 -8.93 -17.53
C GLU A 38 5.66 -9.96 -16.65
N GLN A 39 6.39 -10.65 -15.77
CA GLN A 39 5.83 -11.60 -14.79
C GLN A 39 5.55 -10.93 -13.43
N VAL A 40 5.82 -9.63 -13.31
CA VAL A 40 5.69 -8.86 -12.07
C VAL A 40 4.70 -7.73 -12.26
N CYS A 41 3.79 -7.55 -11.31
CA CYS A 41 2.90 -6.41 -11.23
C CYS A 41 3.01 -5.74 -9.86
N LEU A 42 3.37 -4.46 -9.84
CA LEU A 42 3.31 -3.62 -8.64
C LEU A 42 1.98 -2.88 -8.59
N VAL A 43 1.30 -2.96 -7.46
CA VAL A 43 0.02 -2.29 -7.23
C VAL A 43 0.22 -1.28 -6.11
N SER A 44 0.31 0.00 -6.44
CA SER A 44 0.57 1.06 -5.48
C SER A 44 -0.73 1.68 -4.95
N ASP A 45 -0.72 2.04 -3.67
CA ASP A 45 -1.79 2.79 -3.01
C ASP A 45 -1.57 4.31 -3.10
N ILE A 46 -2.48 5.13 -2.57
CA ILE A 46 -2.29 6.57 -2.43
C ILE A 46 -1.42 6.86 -1.20
N GLY A 47 -0.39 7.69 -1.37
CA GLY A 47 0.55 8.10 -0.32
C GLY A 47 1.95 8.31 -0.88
N CYS A 48 2.93 8.63 -0.02
CA CYS A 48 4.33 8.81 -0.45
C CYS A 48 4.81 7.58 -1.23
N ILE A 49 4.68 6.37 -0.66
CA ILE A 49 5.00 5.12 -1.36
C ILE A 49 4.22 4.91 -2.66
N GLY A 50 3.07 5.56 -2.82
CA GLY A 50 2.23 5.48 -4.01
C GLY A 50 2.93 5.85 -5.31
N THR A 51 3.94 6.72 -5.23
CA THR A 51 4.74 7.17 -6.38
C THR A 51 5.78 6.17 -6.86
N ALA A 52 5.90 5.00 -6.19
CA ALA A 52 6.91 4.00 -6.48
C ALA A 52 6.77 3.35 -7.86
N ASP A 53 5.54 3.30 -8.37
CA ASP A 53 5.17 2.71 -9.67
C ASP A 53 6.00 3.25 -10.84
N ARG A 54 6.29 4.55 -10.87
CA ARG A 54 7.08 5.17 -11.95
C ARG A 54 8.56 4.75 -11.98
N TYR A 55 9.06 4.15 -10.90
CA TYR A 55 10.48 3.81 -10.74
C TYR A 55 10.80 2.38 -11.14
N PHE A 56 9.82 1.58 -11.55
CA PHE A 56 10.01 0.17 -11.88
C PHE A 56 9.75 -0.12 -13.36
N GLU A 57 10.66 -0.87 -13.98
CA GLU A 57 10.48 -1.47 -15.28
C GLU A 57 9.75 -2.81 -15.13
N CYS A 58 8.42 -2.77 -14.89
CA CYS A 58 7.52 -3.92 -14.89
C CYS A 58 6.07 -3.44 -15.03
N HIS A 59 5.07 -4.33 -14.95
CA HIS A 59 3.67 -3.87 -14.92
C HIS A 59 3.38 -3.12 -13.63
N THR A 60 2.68 -1.99 -13.72
CA THR A 60 2.29 -1.21 -12.55
C THR A 60 0.83 -0.77 -12.63
N PHE A 61 0.19 -0.63 -11.46
CA PHE A 61 -1.18 -0.13 -11.33
C PHE A 61 -1.29 0.75 -10.10
N HIS A 62 -1.62 2.03 -10.29
CA HIS A 62 -1.87 2.97 -9.20
C HIS A 62 -3.35 3.03 -8.86
N GLY A 63 -3.71 2.57 -7.66
CA GLY A 63 -5.09 2.47 -7.22
C GLY A 63 -5.58 3.66 -6.38
N LEU A 64 -6.82 3.54 -5.92
CA LEU A 64 -7.40 4.44 -4.91
C LEU A 64 -6.91 4.12 -3.50
N HIS A 65 -7.08 5.09 -2.61
CA HIS A 65 -6.62 4.99 -1.24
C HIS A 65 -7.24 3.80 -0.49
N GLY A 66 -6.42 2.90 0.02
CA GLY A 66 -6.83 1.69 0.73
C GLY A 66 -7.50 0.65 -0.15
N ARG A 67 -7.32 0.69 -1.48
CA ARG A 67 -7.93 -0.25 -2.45
C ARG A 67 -6.90 -1.04 -3.25
N SER A 68 -5.61 -0.74 -3.10
CA SER A 68 -4.50 -1.45 -3.75
C SER A 68 -4.57 -2.98 -3.56
N ILE A 69 -4.88 -3.43 -2.34
CA ILE A 69 -5.07 -4.86 -2.01
C ILE A 69 -6.21 -5.49 -2.84
N THR A 70 -7.32 -4.79 -3.01
CA THR A 70 -8.47 -5.26 -3.80
C THR A 70 -8.10 -5.44 -5.27
N TYR A 71 -7.40 -4.46 -5.86
CA TYR A 71 -6.96 -4.55 -7.26
C TYR A 71 -5.94 -5.65 -7.46
N ALA A 72 -4.97 -5.77 -6.56
CA ALA A 72 -3.96 -6.80 -6.59
C ALA A 72 -4.56 -8.21 -6.53
N GLU A 73 -5.58 -8.40 -5.68
CA GLU A 73 -6.28 -9.68 -5.61
C GLU A 73 -7.01 -10.00 -6.92
N GLY A 74 -7.68 -9.02 -7.54
CA GLY A 74 -8.30 -9.18 -8.85
C GLY A 74 -7.30 -9.59 -9.92
N ILE A 75 -6.16 -8.88 -10.01
CA ILE A 75 -5.07 -9.20 -10.94
C ILE A 75 -4.56 -10.63 -10.70
N LYS A 76 -4.30 -11.00 -9.44
CA LYS A 76 -3.79 -12.33 -9.10
C LYS A 76 -4.78 -13.46 -9.41
N ARG A 77 -6.10 -13.22 -9.31
CA ARG A 77 -7.14 -14.19 -9.66
C ARG A 77 -7.24 -14.44 -11.17
N VAL A 78 -7.06 -13.40 -11.98
CA VAL A 78 -7.10 -13.49 -13.45
C VAL A 78 -5.76 -14.01 -13.99
N ARG A 79 -4.65 -13.66 -13.35
CA ARG A 79 -3.27 -14.03 -13.73
C ARG A 79 -2.56 -14.74 -12.57
N PRO A 80 -2.92 -16.00 -12.25
CA PRO A 80 -2.36 -16.74 -11.12
C PRO A 80 -0.84 -16.96 -11.20
N GLU A 81 -0.25 -16.90 -12.39
CA GLU A 81 1.19 -17.00 -12.65
C GLU A 81 1.98 -15.74 -12.27
N MET A 82 1.33 -14.57 -12.23
CA MET A 82 2.00 -13.29 -11.98
C MET A 82 2.41 -13.13 -10.52
N THR A 83 3.55 -12.48 -10.30
CA THR A 83 3.95 -11.99 -8.97
C THR A 83 3.35 -10.62 -8.76
N VAL A 84 2.36 -10.55 -7.89
CA VAL A 84 1.64 -9.31 -7.60
C VAL A 84 2.08 -8.80 -6.23
N VAL A 85 2.68 -7.61 -6.21
CA VAL A 85 3.20 -6.96 -5.01
C VAL A 85 2.43 -5.66 -4.78
N VAL A 86 1.84 -5.51 -3.59
CA VAL A 86 1.16 -4.31 -3.14
C VAL A 86 2.15 -3.43 -2.39
N LEU A 87 2.21 -2.16 -2.75
CA LEU A 87 2.94 -1.13 -2.02
C LEU A 87 1.93 -0.17 -1.37
N ILE A 88 1.86 -0.18 -0.05
CA ILE A 88 0.83 0.55 0.70
C ILE A 88 1.44 1.21 1.93
N GLY A 89 0.97 2.40 2.29
CA GLY A 89 1.34 3.03 3.57
C GLY A 89 0.55 2.45 4.74
N ASP A 90 1.00 2.72 5.96
CA ASP A 90 0.24 2.38 7.18
C ASP A 90 -1.16 3.01 7.21
N GLY A 91 -1.29 4.25 6.72
CA GLY A 91 -2.61 4.88 6.53
C GLY A 91 -3.52 4.17 5.54
N GLY A 92 -2.95 3.69 4.43
CA GLY A 92 -3.67 2.88 3.45
C GLY A 92 -4.15 1.57 4.07
N CYS A 93 -3.36 0.96 4.96
CA CYS A 93 -3.79 -0.20 5.74
C CYS A 93 -4.94 0.12 6.71
N GLY A 94 -4.97 1.34 7.27
CA GLY A 94 -6.10 1.84 8.06
C GLY A 94 -7.42 1.82 7.31
N ILE A 95 -7.55 2.66 6.29
CA ILE A 95 -8.77 2.72 5.46
C ILE A 95 -9.02 1.41 4.67
N GLY A 96 -7.96 0.63 4.45
CA GLY A 96 -7.95 -0.65 3.75
C GLY A 96 -8.16 -1.87 4.64
N THR A 97 -8.39 -1.71 5.95
CA THR A 97 -8.37 -2.80 6.94
C THR A 97 -9.24 -3.99 6.54
N ALA A 98 -10.47 -3.74 6.07
CA ALA A 98 -11.36 -4.81 5.63
C ALA A 98 -10.76 -5.61 4.46
N HIS A 99 -10.20 -4.94 3.45
CA HIS A 99 -9.57 -5.59 2.30
C HIS A 99 -8.35 -6.41 2.73
N LEU A 100 -7.55 -5.87 3.64
CA LEU A 100 -6.39 -6.53 4.22
C LEU A 100 -6.78 -7.84 4.94
N VAL A 101 -7.73 -7.75 5.87
CA VAL A 101 -8.25 -8.90 6.63
C VAL A 101 -8.83 -9.96 5.69
N HIS A 102 -9.62 -9.54 4.71
CA HIS A 102 -10.27 -10.46 3.78
C HIS A 102 -9.30 -11.12 2.79
N ALA A 103 -8.26 -10.42 2.35
CA ALA A 103 -7.21 -10.99 1.51
C ALA A 103 -6.39 -12.05 2.27
N ALA A 104 -6.08 -11.80 3.55
CA ALA A 104 -5.45 -12.77 4.44
C ALA A 104 -6.34 -14.02 4.63
N ARG A 105 -7.64 -13.83 4.93
CA ARG A 105 -8.61 -14.94 5.10
C ARG A 105 -8.73 -15.83 3.87
N ARG A 106 -8.65 -15.24 2.68
CA ARG A 106 -8.69 -15.96 1.40
C ARG A 106 -7.34 -16.55 1.01
N ARG A 107 -6.27 -16.22 1.74
CA ARG A 107 -4.88 -16.58 1.39
C ARG A 107 -4.55 -16.15 -0.04
N ALA A 108 -5.02 -14.95 -0.42
CA ALA A 108 -4.80 -14.42 -1.76
C ALA A 108 -3.29 -14.41 -2.06
N GLY A 109 -2.86 -14.91 -3.23
CA GLY A 109 -1.45 -15.08 -3.59
C GLY A 109 -0.66 -13.79 -3.83
N ILE A 110 -1.03 -12.69 -3.18
CA ILE A 110 -0.45 -11.35 -3.28
C ILE A 110 0.54 -11.11 -2.14
N LYS A 111 1.50 -10.21 -2.37
CA LYS A 111 2.56 -9.85 -1.42
C LYS A 111 2.39 -8.40 -1.01
N VAL A 112 2.15 -8.12 0.25
CA VAL A 112 1.88 -6.77 0.75
C VAL A 112 3.12 -6.25 1.47
N ILE A 113 3.66 -5.12 0.99
CA ILE A 113 4.74 -4.40 1.64
C ILE A 113 4.16 -3.11 2.19
N VAL A 114 4.08 -3.02 3.51
CA VAL A 114 3.62 -1.84 4.22
C VAL A 114 4.80 -0.94 4.51
N CYS A 115 4.76 0.28 3.98
CA CYS A 115 5.74 1.33 4.24
C CYS A 115 5.21 2.19 5.39
N ASN A 116 5.53 1.78 6.62
CA ASN A 116 4.96 2.29 7.86
C ASN A 116 5.86 3.38 8.44
N ASN A 117 5.44 4.63 8.29
CA ASN A 117 6.20 5.79 8.76
C ASN A 117 5.49 6.55 9.90
N PHE A 118 4.44 5.92 10.46
CA PHE A 118 3.67 6.37 11.62
C PHE A 118 2.87 7.66 11.43
N ASN A 119 2.71 8.15 10.20
CA ASN A 119 1.89 9.32 9.91
C ASN A 119 1.40 9.36 8.45
N PHE A 120 0.53 10.32 8.11
CA PHE A 120 0.16 10.59 6.73
C PHE A 120 1.10 11.63 6.11
N GLY A 121 2.30 11.20 5.72
CA GLY A 121 3.33 12.09 5.20
C GLY A 121 2.89 12.96 4.01
N MET A 122 2.22 12.36 3.01
CA MET A 122 1.81 13.07 1.78
C MET A 122 0.79 14.19 2.04
N THR A 123 0.00 14.10 3.10
CA THR A 123 -1.09 15.05 3.39
C THR A 123 -0.74 16.08 4.45
N GLY A 124 0.50 16.10 4.95
CA GLY A 124 0.93 17.07 5.97
C GLY A 124 1.17 16.47 7.36
N GLY A 125 1.40 15.16 7.45
CA GLY A 125 1.90 14.50 8.65
C GLY A 125 0.87 14.28 9.75
N GLN A 126 -0.39 14.03 9.38
CA GLN A 126 -1.46 13.70 10.31
C GLN A 126 -1.23 12.35 10.99
N HIS A 127 -1.90 12.14 12.12
CA HIS A 127 -1.98 10.86 12.80
C HIS A 127 -2.42 9.72 11.86
N SER A 128 -1.72 8.59 11.96
CA SER A 128 -2.06 7.34 11.27
C SER A 128 -2.52 6.27 12.27
N PRO A 129 -3.17 5.18 11.82
CA PRO A 129 -3.59 4.10 12.70
C PRO A 129 -2.43 3.41 13.45
N THR A 130 -1.20 3.54 12.96
CA THR A 130 -0.01 2.94 13.58
C THR A 130 0.79 3.94 14.40
N THR A 131 0.36 5.21 14.49
CA THR A 131 1.05 6.22 15.30
C THR A 131 1.20 5.70 16.74
N PRO A 132 2.43 5.58 17.26
CA PRO A 132 2.70 5.15 18.62
C PRO A 132 2.04 6.03 19.69
N PRO A 133 1.78 5.50 20.89
CA PRO A 133 1.26 6.29 22.00
C PRO A 133 2.24 7.41 22.36
N ALA A 134 1.70 8.57 22.71
CA ALA A 134 2.42 9.83 22.88
C ALA A 134 3.17 10.32 21.62
N GLY A 135 2.88 9.77 20.44
CA GLY A 135 3.42 10.22 19.17
C GLY A 135 2.82 11.57 18.77
N HIS A 136 3.68 12.57 18.57
CA HIS A 136 3.28 13.91 18.16
C HIS A 136 3.14 13.98 16.63
N THR A 137 1.98 14.44 16.16
CA THR A 137 1.67 14.64 14.74
C THR A 137 0.93 15.96 14.54
N SER A 138 0.65 16.36 13.29
CA SER A 138 -0.09 17.61 13.04
C SER A 138 -1.52 17.61 13.57
N THR A 139 -2.11 16.43 13.79
CA THR A 139 -3.47 16.29 14.37
C THR A 139 -3.46 15.75 15.80
N THR A 140 -2.31 15.35 16.33
CA THR A 140 -2.10 14.96 17.73
C THR A 140 -0.94 15.74 18.34
N PRO A 141 -1.06 17.08 18.49
CA PRO A 141 0.04 17.93 18.98
C PRO A 141 0.43 17.60 20.43
N ASP A 142 -0.51 17.09 21.23
CA ASP A 142 -0.29 16.68 22.62
C ASP A 142 0.10 15.18 22.77
N GLY A 143 0.31 14.50 21.65
CA GLY A 143 0.60 13.07 21.58
C GLY A 143 -0.63 12.21 21.28
N ALA A 144 -0.42 11.10 20.59
CA ALA A 144 -1.49 10.14 20.28
C ALA A 144 -1.95 9.38 21.53
N ALA A 145 -3.26 9.21 21.68
CA ALA A 145 -3.86 8.54 22.83
C ALA A 145 -4.07 7.03 22.61
N ASP A 146 -4.29 6.61 21.36
CA ASP A 146 -4.68 5.25 21.04
C ASP A 146 -3.48 4.29 21.00
N TYR A 147 -3.77 3.01 21.25
CA TYR A 147 -2.80 1.95 21.01
C TYR A 147 -2.64 1.72 19.50
N PRO A 148 -1.41 1.58 18.98
CA PRO A 148 -1.17 1.49 17.55
C PRO A 148 -1.71 0.18 16.98
N PHE A 149 -2.29 0.27 15.79
CA PHE A 149 -2.81 -0.87 15.04
C PHE A 149 -1.68 -1.84 14.65
N ASP A 150 -1.67 -3.04 15.25
CA ASP A 150 -0.73 -4.10 14.86
C ASP A 150 -1.18 -4.77 13.55
N ILE A 151 -0.66 -4.27 12.43
CA ILE A 151 -0.95 -4.78 11.09
C ILE A 151 -0.52 -6.25 10.94
N CYS A 152 0.65 -6.61 11.49
CA CYS A 152 1.20 -7.97 11.40
C CYS A 152 0.33 -8.98 12.13
N GLU A 153 0.02 -8.71 13.40
CA GLU A 153 -0.80 -9.60 14.20
C GLU A 153 -2.21 -9.73 13.62
N THR A 154 -2.77 -8.63 13.10
CA THR A 154 -4.07 -8.63 12.43
C THR A 154 -4.13 -9.62 11.28
N VAL A 155 -3.15 -9.61 10.37
CA VAL A 155 -3.16 -10.56 9.24
C VAL A 155 -2.74 -11.96 9.66
N ARG A 156 -1.88 -12.10 10.68
CA ARG A 156 -1.46 -13.40 11.23
C ARG A 156 -2.67 -14.19 11.74
N VAL A 157 -3.49 -13.59 12.59
CA VAL A 157 -4.69 -14.26 13.13
C VAL A 157 -5.78 -14.47 12.09
N ASN A 158 -5.77 -13.67 11.01
CA ASN A 158 -6.73 -13.77 9.91
C ASN A 158 -6.27 -14.70 8.76
N GLY A 159 -5.17 -15.43 8.91
CA GLY A 159 -4.84 -16.53 8.02
C GLY A 159 -3.72 -16.27 7.00
N ALA A 160 -2.93 -15.21 7.16
CA ALA A 160 -1.72 -15.01 6.36
C ALA A 160 -0.82 -16.27 6.33
N ASP A 161 -0.08 -16.45 5.24
CA ASP A 161 0.88 -17.54 5.08
C ASP A 161 2.28 -17.15 5.54
N PHE A 162 2.62 -15.85 5.43
CA PHE A 162 3.88 -15.29 5.88
C PHE A 162 3.67 -13.89 6.45
N VAL A 163 4.25 -13.62 7.61
CA VAL A 163 4.22 -12.30 8.25
C VAL A 163 5.61 -11.98 8.79
N ALA A 164 6.13 -10.82 8.41
CA ALA A 164 7.37 -10.28 8.94
C ALA A 164 7.23 -8.80 9.28
N ARG A 165 8.12 -8.32 10.13
CA ARG A 165 8.29 -6.89 10.43
C ARG A 165 9.77 -6.55 10.41
N GLY A 166 10.13 -5.37 9.93
CA GLY A 166 11.52 -4.93 9.95
C GLY A 166 11.66 -3.43 9.77
N SER A 167 12.88 -2.93 9.88
CA SER A 167 13.20 -1.53 9.59
C SER A 167 13.74 -1.41 8.17
N ALA A 168 13.33 -0.37 7.42
CA ALA A 168 13.95 -0.05 6.13
C ALA A 168 15.46 0.24 6.25
N LEU A 169 15.94 0.56 7.45
CA LEU A 169 17.33 0.88 7.77
C LEU A 169 18.16 -0.36 8.09
N ASP A 170 17.52 -1.51 8.32
CA ASP A 170 18.21 -2.76 8.62
C ASP A 170 18.64 -3.45 7.30
N PRO A 171 19.92 -3.86 7.16
CA PRO A 171 20.37 -4.64 6.01
C PRO A 171 19.55 -5.90 5.73
N SER A 172 18.93 -6.51 6.76
CA SER A 172 18.15 -7.74 6.64
C SER A 172 16.81 -7.56 5.92
N ILE A 173 16.36 -6.32 5.67
CA ILE A 173 15.04 -6.06 5.09
C ILE A 173 14.88 -6.70 3.71
N GLY A 174 15.95 -6.75 2.91
CA GLY A 174 15.93 -7.42 1.60
C GLY A 174 15.69 -8.92 1.72
N THR A 175 16.25 -9.57 2.74
CA THR A 175 16.03 -10.99 3.04
C THR A 175 14.57 -11.26 3.44
N LEU A 176 13.98 -10.40 4.26
CA LEU A 176 12.58 -10.52 4.67
C LEU A 176 11.62 -10.32 3.48
N ILE A 177 11.90 -9.35 2.61
CA ILE A 177 11.14 -9.14 1.36
C ILE A 177 11.25 -10.37 0.47
N GLY A 178 12.46 -10.92 0.28
CA GLY A 178 12.68 -12.14 -0.50
C GLY A 178 11.91 -13.35 0.04
N ALA A 179 11.87 -13.54 1.36
CA ALA A 179 11.08 -14.58 2.00
C ALA A 179 9.57 -14.39 1.75
N ALA A 180 9.07 -13.15 1.88
CA ALA A 180 7.66 -12.84 1.59
C ALA A 180 7.29 -13.15 0.13
N LEU A 181 8.15 -12.76 -0.84
CA LEU A 181 7.94 -13.03 -2.27
C LEU A 181 7.78 -14.53 -2.58
N ASN A 182 8.44 -15.40 -1.81
CA ASN A 182 8.42 -16.85 -1.99
C ASN A 182 7.29 -17.56 -1.22
N ALA A 183 6.55 -16.86 -0.36
CA ALA A 183 5.44 -17.46 0.37
C ALA A 183 4.35 -18.00 -0.58
N PRO A 184 3.62 -19.08 -0.22
CA PRO A 184 2.66 -19.71 -1.14
C PRO A 184 1.37 -18.89 -1.35
N GLY A 185 0.95 -18.11 -0.36
CA GLY A 185 -0.29 -17.33 -0.42
C GLY A 185 -0.11 -15.89 0.04
N PHE A 186 -0.98 -15.42 0.92
CA PHE A 186 -0.97 -14.03 1.38
C PHE A 186 0.25 -13.80 2.27
N ALA A 187 1.12 -12.87 1.87
CA ALA A 187 2.28 -12.49 2.65
C ALA A 187 2.23 -11.00 2.96
N LEU A 188 2.62 -10.64 4.17
CA LEU A 188 2.76 -9.24 4.58
C LEU A 188 4.11 -9.00 5.24
N ILE A 189 4.73 -7.89 4.87
CA ILE A 189 5.86 -7.32 5.60
C ILE A 189 5.52 -5.89 6.02
N ASP A 190 5.60 -5.63 7.32
CA ASP A 190 5.50 -4.29 7.92
C ASP A 190 6.90 -3.68 8.01
N VAL A 191 7.20 -2.73 7.13
CA VAL A 191 8.50 -2.07 7.05
C VAL A 191 8.41 -0.71 7.74
N TRP A 192 9.05 -0.59 8.90
CA TRP A 192 9.10 0.66 9.64
C TRP A 192 10.13 1.61 9.03
N GLU A 193 9.72 2.86 8.82
CA GLU A 193 10.44 3.86 8.05
C GLU A 193 10.60 5.19 8.80
N LEU A 194 11.47 6.06 8.27
CA LEU A 194 11.61 7.42 8.72
C LEU A 194 10.91 8.40 7.78
N CYS A 195 9.85 9.06 8.27
CA CYS A 195 9.30 10.27 7.65
C CYS A 195 10.11 11.49 8.13
N THR A 196 11.11 11.91 7.33
CA THR A 196 12.00 13.03 7.67
C THR A 196 11.32 14.39 7.63
N ALA A 197 10.22 14.53 6.88
CA ALA A 197 9.49 15.79 6.77
C ALA A 197 8.69 16.13 8.04
N TYR A 198 8.10 15.14 8.71
CA TYR A 198 7.09 15.39 9.74
C TYR A 198 7.29 14.57 11.03
N TYR A 199 7.37 13.24 10.92
CA TYR A 199 7.37 12.39 12.11
C TYR A 199 8.71 12.42 12.86
N VAL A 200 9.83 12.39 12.14
CA VAL A 200 11.18 12.47 12.72
C VAL A 200 11.41 13.77 13.49
N PRO A 201 11.17 14.97 12.93
CA PRO A 201 11.37 16.22 13.66
C PRO A 201 10.52 16.32 14.93
N SER A 202 9.25 15.89 14.85
CA SER A 202 8.30 16.01 15.96
C SER A 202 8.56 15.02 17.10
N ASN A 203 9.12 13.85 16.80
CA ASN A 203 9.28 12.76 17.77
C ASN A 203 10.75 12.46 18.10
N LYS A 204 11.70 13.16 17.45
CA LYS A 204 13.15 12.91 17.53
C LYS A 204 13.48 11.44 17.27
N LEU A 205 12.80 10.84 16.29
CA LEU A 205 12.94 9.42 15.96
C LEU A 205 14.29 9.18 15.28
N THR A 206 15.06 8.22 15.78
CA THR A 206 16.36 7.80 15.26
C THR A 206 16.35 6.29 15.00
N PRO A 207 17.29 5.73 14.24
CA PRO A 207 17.34 4.29 14.00
C PRO A 207 17.38 3.46 15.30
N PRO A 208 18.18 3.80 16.33
CA PRO A 208 18.11 3.10 17.62
C PRO A 208 16.76 3.23 18.31
N ARG A 209 16.15 4.43 18.31
CA ARG A 209 14.84 4.66 18.93
C ARG A 209 13.71 3.91 18.22
N LEU A 210 13.87 3.60 16.94
CA LEU A 210 12.93 2.78 16.18
C LEU A 210 12.97 1.31 16.64
N VAL A 211 14.15 0.81 17.03
CA VAL A 211 14.29 -0.52 17.67
C VAL A 211 13.74 -0.51 19.10
N GLU A 212 14.05 0.51 19.90
CA GLU A 212 13.48 0.67 21.25
C GLU A 212 11.95 0.77 21.20
N LEU A 213 11.40 1.47 20.21
CA LEU A 213 9.97 1.57 19.99
C LEU A 213 9.34 0.19 19.74
N SER A 214 9.99 -0.66 18.94
CA SER A 214 9.49 -2.00 18.63
C SER A 214 9.44 -2.87 19.89
N GLN A 215 10.44 -2.76 20.77
CA GLN A 215 10.48 -3.44 22.06
C GLN A 215 9.38 -2.92 22.99
N ARG A 216 9.23 -1.60 23.09
CA ARG A 216 8.23 -0.95 23.95
C ARG A 216 6.79 -1.28 23.54
N LEU A 217 6.52 -1.40 22.25
CA LEU A 217 5.21 -1.78 21.71
C LEU A 217 4.98 -3.30 21.68
N ASN A 218 5.95 -4.11 22.12
CA ASN A 218 5.92 -5.56 21.98
C ASN A 218 5.66 -6.01 20.51
N MET A 219 6.28 -5.29 19.58
CA MET A 219 6.15 -5.45 18.13
C MET A 219 7.52 -5.82 17.54
N PRO A 220 8.07 -7.01 17.81
CA PRO A 220 9.45 -7.34 17.47
C PRO A 220 9.70 -7.35 15.95
N PHE A 221 10.96 -7.16 15.57
CA PHE A 221 11.41 -7.32 14.19
C PHE A 221 11.84 -8.76 13.90
N GLY A 222 11.72 -9.15 12.63
CA GLY A 222 12.03 -10.49 12.13
C GLY A 222 10.82 -11.16 11.47
N VAL A 223 10.94 -12.47 11.26
CA VAL A 223 9.83 -13.32 10.82
C VAL A 223 8.94 -13.60 12.02
N LEU A 224 7.70 -13.14 11.94
CA LEU A 224 6.70 -13.29 13.01
C LEU A 224 5.85 -14.54 12.83
N PHE A 225 5.62 -14.92 11.57
CA PHE A 225 4.89 -16.12 11.23
C PHE A 225 5.29 -16.64 9.87
N ASP A 226 5.49 -17.95 9.76
CA ASP A 226 5.68 -18.65 8.50
C ASP A 226 4.95 -20.00 8.56
N ARG A 227 3.89 -20.11 7.76
CA ARG A 227 3.08 -21.34 7.70
C ARG A 227 3.89 -22.53 7.19
N THR A 228 4.87 -22.31 6.33
CA THR A 228 5.70 -23.38 5.75
C THR A 228 6.62 -24.02 6.80
N CYS A 229 6.89 -23.34 7.90
CA CYS A 229 7.72 -23.83 9.00
C CYS A 229 6.93 -24.55 10.12
N GLY A 230 5.59 -24.51 10.13
CA GLY A 230 4.74 -25.11 11.17
C GLY A 230 4.58 -26.66 11.10
N PRO A 231 3.98 -27.31 12.11
CA PRO A 231 3.69 -28.75 12.11
C PRO A 231 2.82 -29.17 10.92
N LYS A 232 3.01 -30.40 10.42
CA LYS A 232 2.37 -30.92 9.19
C LYS A 232 0.83 -30.76 9.17
N SER A 233 0.16 -30.77 10.32
CA SER A 233 -1.29 -30.56 10.43
C SER A 233 -1.75 -29.15 10.01
N LEU A 234 -0.92 -28.13 10.20
CA LEU A 234 -1.15 -26.76 9.72
C LEU A 234 -0.74 -26.57 8.25
N ARG A 235 0.18 -27.42 7.76
CA ARG A 235 0.55 -27.51 6.34
C ARG A 235 -0.55 -28.19 5.53
N ALA A 236 -1.17 -29.25 6.06
CA ALA A 236 -2.18 -30.07 5.41
C ALA A 236 -3.56 -29.40 5.24
N ALA A 237 -3.79 -28.23 5.85
CA ALA A 237 -4.87 -27.33 5.46
C ALA A 237 -4.50 -26.62 4.14
N GLU A 238 -4.13 -27.40 3.12
CA GLU A 238 -4.03 -27.00 1.72
C GLU A 238 -5.43 -26.79 1.17
N ALA A 239 -6.15 -25.80 1.69
CA ALA A 239 -7.10 -25.14 0.82
C ALA A 239 -6.24 -24.51 -0.28
N ALA A 240 -6.30 -25.07 -1.49
CA ALA A 240 -5.81 -24.39 -2.68
C ALA A 240 -6.29 -22.92 -2.61
N PRO A 241 -5.44 -21.93 -2.97
CA PRO A 241 -5.89 -20.54 -3.01
C PRO A 241 -7.24 -20.52 -3.73
N ALA A 242 -8.25 -19.92 -3.08
CA ALA A 242 -9.64 -20.11 -3.45
C ALA A 242 -9.79 -20.05 -4.98
N ALA A 243 -10.25 -21.15 -5.58
CA ALA A 243 -10.38 -21.26 -7.02
C ALA A 243 -11.10 -20.03 -7.55
N THR A 244 -10.53 -19.40 -8.57
CA THR A 244 -11.17 -18.28 -9.27
C THR A 244 -12.59 -18.70 -9.61
N PRO A 245 -13.64 -18.02 -9.10
CA PRO A 245 -14.99 -18.29 -9.55
C PRO A 245 -14.97 -18.23 -11.07
N SER A 246 -15.43 -19.28 -11.74
CA SER A 246 -15.58 -19.28 -13.18
C SER A 246 -16.29 -17.99 -13.56
N HIS A 247 -15.67 -17.18 -14.44
CA HIS A 247 -16.30 -15.98 -14.97
C HIS A 247 -17.73 -16.34 -15.37
N LEU A 248 -18.73 -15.78 -14.68
CA LEU A 248 -20.06 -15.72 -15.27
C LEU A 248 -19.88 -14.88 -16.55
N PRO A 249 -20.34 -15.35 -17.72
CA PRO A 249 -20.28 -14.57 -18.95
C PRO A 249 -20.93 -13.21 -18.69
N HIS A 250 -20.14 -12.13 -18.77
CA HIS A 250 -20.62 -10.78 -18.46
C HIS A 250 -21.38 -10.14 -19.64
N ASP A 251 -21.67 -10.90 -20.70
CA ASP A 251 -22.27 -10.44 -21.97
C ASP A 251 -23.80 -10.22 -21.93
N GLN A 252 -24.41 -10.08 -20.76
CA GLN A 252 -25.88 -9.90 -20.67
C GLN A 252 -26.35 -8.72 -19.84
N ALA A 253 -25.46 -7.89 -19.29
CA ALA A 253 -25.90 -6.65 -18.65
C ALA A 253 -26.02 -5.55 -19.72
N PRO A 254 -27.22 -4.99 -19.98
CA PRO A 254 -27.33 -3.82 -20.83
C PRO A 254 -26.48 -2.68 -20.23
N PRO A 255 -25.78 -1.89 -21.06
CA PRO A 255 -24.99 -0.76 -20.56
C PRO A 255 -25.89 0.12 -19.70
N ALA A 256 -25.44 0.41 -18.47
CA ALA A 256 -26.16 1.30 -17.59
C ALA A 256 -26.17 2.71 -18.22
N GLU A 257 -27.33 3.13 -18.69
CA GLU A 257 -27.54 4.50 -19.15
C GLU A 257 -27.31 5.45 -17.96
N SER A 258 -26.22 6.22 -18.04
CA SER A 258 -25.96 7.31 -17.11
C SER A 258 -27.06 8.37 -17.29
N GLN A 259 -28.02 8.43 -16.37
CA GLN A 259 -28.98 9.54 -16.24
C GLN A 259 -28.31 10.80 -15.66
N ALA A 260 -27.22 11.26 -16.27
CA ALA A 260 -26.71 12.59 -15.99
C ALA A 260 -27.70 13.59 -16.58
N ALA A 261 -28.52 14.22 -15.73
CA ALA A 261 -29.41 15.30 -16.14
C ALA A 261 -28.60 16.40 -16.82
N THR A 262 -28.74 16.53 -18.14
CA THR A 262 -28.26 17.68 -18.89
C THR A 262 -29.29 18.78 -18.74
N ALA A 263 -29.13 19.61 -17.71
CA ALA A 263 -29.77 20.91 -17.71
C ALA A 263 -28.93 21.81 -18.63
N ASP A 264 -29.54 22.33 -19.70
CA ASP A 264 -28.94 23.32 -20.60
C ASP A 264 -28.86 24.67 -19.87
N VAL A 265 -27.87 24.79 -18.97
CA VAL A 265 -27.58 26.04 -18.29
C VAL A 265 -26.63 26.84 -19.17
N VAL A 266 -27.16 27.83 -19.88
CA VAL A 266 -26.35 28.81 -20.60
C VAL A 266 -25.83 29.84 -19.59
N LEU A 267 -24.53 29.79 -19.30
CA LEU A 267 -23.88 30.77 -18.41
C LEU A 267 -23.26 31.90 -19.24
N SER A 268 -23.75 33.13 -19.06
CA SER A 268 -23.17 34.32 -19.68
C SER A 268 -22.11 34.92 -18.76
N TRP A 269 -20.83 34.86 -19.15
CA TRP A 269 -19.71 35.43 -18.39
C TRP A 269 -19.22 36.72 -19.06
N PRO A 270 -19.56 37.91 -18.56
CA PRO A 270 -19.28 39.18 -19.25
C PRO A 270 -17.81 39.62 -19.16
N GLU A 271 -17.02 39.07 -18.23
CA GLU A 271 -15.60 39.39 -18.04
C GLU A 271 -14.79 38.14 -17.64
N ARG A 272 -13.45 38.25 -17.63
CA ARG A 272 -12.52 37.16 -17.29
C ARG A 272 -12.86 36.60 -15.90
N THR A 273 -13.46 35.41 -15.88
CA THR A 273 -13.91 34.73 -14.67
C THR A 273 -12.94 33.60 -14.33
N GLU A 274 -12.41 33.58 -13.11
CA GLU A 274 -11.60 32.48 -12.60
C GLU A 274 -12.43 31.59 -11.68
N ILE A 275 -12.46 30.29 -11.96
CA ILE A 275 -13.19 29.30 -11.16
C ILE A 275 -12.16 28.47 -10.37
N CYS A 276 -12.16 28.62 -9.04
CA CYS A 276 -11.35 27.79 -8.15
C CYS A 276 -12.17 26.58 -7.68
N VAL A 277 -11.77 25.38 -8.07
CA VAL A 277 -12.40 24.13 -7.65
C VAL A 277 -11.58 23.52 -6.52
N ALA A 278 -12.02 23.73 -5.28
CA ALA A 278 -11.45 23.03 -4.13
C ALA A 278 -12.04 21.61 -4.07
N GLY A 279 -11.22 20.60 -4.39
CA GLY A 279 -11.65 19.20 -4.48
C GLY A 279 -11.60 18.43 -3.16
N SER A 280 -12.60 17.58 -2.94
CA SER A 280 -12.53 16.36 -2.13
C SER A 280 -12.40 15.12 -3.06
N ALA A 281 -11.86 14.02 -2.55
CA ALA A 281 -11.50 12.85 -3.36
C ALA A 281 -12.69 11.98 -3.81
N GLY A 282 -12.62 11.44 -5.04
CA GLY A 282 -13.55 10.41 -5.53
C GLY A 282 -14.28 10.76 -6.84
N GLN A 283 -15.40 10.06 -7.09
CA GLN A 283 -16.17 10.14 -8.35
C GLN A 283 -16.68 11.54 -8.71
N HIS A 284 -16.83 12.43 -7.72
CA HIS A 284 -17.36 13.79 -7.93
C HIS A 284 -16.39 14.75 -8.63
N ILE A 285 -15.08 14.45 -8.68
CA ILE A 285 -14.10 15.24 -9.44
C ILE A 285 -14.36 15.13 -10.95
N ARG A 286 -14.68 13.92 -11.45
CA ARG A 286 -14.96 13.70 -12.88
C ARG A 286 -16.27 14.35 -13.29
N SER A 287 -17.29 14.32 -12.41
CA SER A 287 -18.56 15.01 -12.63
C SER A 287 -18.38 16.52 -12.62
N ALA A 288 -17.64 17.09 -11.66
CA ALA A 288 -17.39 18.52 -11.60
C ALA A 288 -16.58 19.02 -12.81
N ALA A 289 -15.49 18.33 -13.17
CA ALA A 289 -14.69 18.67 -14.35
C ALA A 289 -15.48 18.51 -15.66
N GLY A 290 -16.32 17.47 -15.76
CA GLY A 290 -17.19 17.25 -16.92
C GLY A 290 -18.27 18.32 -17.06
N THR A 291 -18.88 18.76 -15.96
CA THR A 291 -19.85 19.87 -15.98
C THR A 291 -19.16 21.19 -16.36
N ILE A 292 -17.97 21.48 -15.82
CA ILE A 292 -17.22 22.70 -16.15
C ILE A 292 -16.77 22.69 -17.62
N GLY A 293 -16.33 21.56 -18.15
CA GLY A 293 -15.95 21.42 -19.57
C GLY A 293 -17.12 21.67 -20.53
N LYS A 294 -18.34 21.32 -20.14
CA LYS A 294 -19.57 21.62 -20.92
C LYS A 294 -19.99 23.09 -20.84
N LEU A 295 -19.60 23.80 -19.78
CA LEU A 295 -19.92 25.22 -19.58
C LEU A 295 -18.90 26.17 -20.25
N ALA A 296 -17.76 25.64 -20.69
CA ALA A 296 -16.64 26.40 -21.24
C ALA A 296 -16.45 26.23 -22.77
N GLY A 297 -17.22 25.36 -23.43
CA GLY A 297 -17.28 25.21 -24.89
C GLY A 297 -18.60 25.74 -25.45
#